data_AF-A0A965YQY4-F1
#
_entry.id   AF-A0A965YQY4-F1
#
_cell.length_a   1.000
_cell.length_b   1.000
_cell.length_c   1.000
_cell.angle_alpha   90.00
_cell.angle_beta   90.00
_cell.angle_gamma   90.00
#
_symmetry.space_group_name_H-M   'P 1'
#
loop_
_entity.id
_entity.type
_entity.pdbx_description
1 polymer ?
#
loop_
_entity_poly.entity_id
_entity_poly.type
_entity_poly.pdbx_seq_one_letter_code
_entity_poly.pdbx_strand_id
1 'polypeptide(L)'
;MKMEELSQEQIDTNSARPTKELRELPIDELTDEQIVSIIRAKFKSKFALVAYESDGGYLFVSTYASGGKTMVSNLQKAWEEKFGHIEVL
;
A
#
# COMPACT_ATOMS: atom_id res chain seq x y z
N MET A 1 13.81 24.58 -1.70
CA MET A 1 12.49 24.21 -1.15
C MET A 1 12.76 23.27 0.02
N LYS A 2 12.38 23.63 1.24
CA LYS A 2 12.58 22.77 2.41
C LYS A 2 11.50 21.68 2.35
N MET A 3 11.91 20.42 2.23
CA MET A 3 11.04 19.28 2.46
C MET A 3 10.85 19.21 3.98
N GLU A 4 9.65 19.53 4.46
CA GLU A 4 9.30 19.28 5.87
C GLU A 4 9.11 17.78 6.03
N GLU A 5 10.07 17.12 6.66
CA GLU A 5 9.92 15.74 7.12
C GLU A 5 8.77 15.72 8.14
N LEU A 6 7.64 15.15 7.73
CA LEU A 6 6.51 14.93 8.62
C LEU A 6 6.93 13.94 9.72
N SER A 7 6.57 14.27 10.97
CA SER A 7 6.96 13.43 12.12
C SER A 7 6.23 12.10 12.09
N GLN A 8 6.89 11.03 12.55
CA GLN A 8 6.34 9.67 12.62
C GLN A 8 4.97 9.60 13.32
N GLU A 9 4.72 10.52 14.25
CA GLU A 9 3.45 10.67 14.99
C GLU A 9 2.27 11.13 14.12
N GLN A 10 2.53 11.93 13.07
CA GLN A 10 1.52 12.35 12.09
C GLN A 10 1.17 11.24 11.10
N ILE A 11 2.12 10.34 10.83
CA ILE A 11 1.91 9.14 10.00
C ILE A 11 1.02 8.14 10.73
N ASP A 12 1.26 7.94 12.03
CA ASP A 12 0.51 6.99 12.85
C ASP A 12 -0.95 7.42 13.08
N THR A 13 -1.20 8.72 13.27
CA THR A 13 -2.54 9.27 13.52
C THR A 13 -3.47 9.26 12.31
N ASN A 14 -2.95 9.41 11.08
CA ASN A 14 -3.75 9.26 9.85
C ASN A 14 -4.00 7.80 9.45
N SER A 15 -3.26 6.84 10.01
CA SER A 15 -3.46 5.41 9.78
C SER A 15 -4.59 4.80 10.63
N ALA A 16 -5.09 5.53 11.64
CA ALA A 16 -6.00 4.99 12.65
C ALA A 16 -7.51 5.11 12.29
N ARG A 17 -7.88 5.76 11.19
CA ARG A 17 -9.30 5.91 10.81
C ARG A 17 -9.87 4.57 10.33
N PRO A 18 -11.00 4.10 10.88
CA PRO A 18 -11.68 2.91 10.39
C PRO A 18 -11.99 3.00 8.90
N THR A 19 -11.75 1.93 8.14
CA THR A 19 -11.98 1.90 6.68
C THR A 19 -13.43 2.22 6.28
N LYS A 20 -14.38 2.11 7.21
CA LYS A 20 -15.78 2.51 6.98
C LYS A 20 -15.91 4.02 6.81
N GLU A 21 -15.19 4.81 7.59
CA GLU A 21 -15.21 6.28 7.53
C GLU A 21 -14.50 6.78 6.27
N LEU A 22 -13.38 6.14 5.92
CA LEU A 22 -12.61 6.49 4.71
C LEU A 22 -13.40 6.33 3.40
N ARG A 23 -14.41 5.45 3.36
CA ARG A 23 -15.23 5.21 2.15
C ARG A 23 -16.20 6.34 1.83
N GLU A 24 -16.50 7.18 2.82
CA GLU A 24 -17.43 8.31 2.67
C GLU A 24 -16.70 9.59 2.23
N LEU A 25 -15.36 9.59 2.27
CA LEU A 25 -14.54 10.71 1.85
C LEU A 25 -14.35 10.71 0.32
N PRO A 26 -14.26 11.89 -0.31
CA PRO A 26 -13.92 11.99 -1.72
C PRO A 26 -12.45 11.59 -1.94
N ILE A 27 -12.12 11.13 -3.16
CA ILE A 27 -10.84 10.46 -3.43
C ILE A 27 -9.62 11.39 -3.28
N ASP A 28 -9.82 12.69 -3.51
CA ASP A 28 -8.81 13.75 -3.36
C ASP A 28 -8.46 14.07 -1.90
N GLU A 29 -9.29 13.63 -0.94
CA GLU A 29 -9.00 13.71 0.49
C GLU A 29 -8.33 12.46 1.05
N LEU A 30 -8.10 11.43 0.24
CA LEU A 30 -7.51 10.16 0.65
C LEU A 30 -6.04 10.09 0.28
N THR A 31 -5.22 9.54 1.18
CA THR A 31 -3.86 9.14 0.82
C THR A 31 -3.88 7.86 -0.01
N ASP A 32 -2.82 7.59 -0.76
CA ASP A 32 -2.71 6.35 -1.54
C ASP A 32 -2.84 5.10 -0.64
N GLU A 33 -2.25 5.10 0.55
CA GLU A 33 -2.35 3.98 1.50
C GLU A 33 -3.79 3.75 1.96
N GLN A 34 -4.55 4.83 2.15
CA GLN A 34 -5.96 4.77 2.50
C GLN A 34 -6.78 4.22 1.32
N ILE A 35 -6.50 4.66 0.10
CA ILE A 35 -7.13 4.12 -1.12
C ILE A 35 -6.87 2.61 -1.24
N VAL A 36 -5.61 2.17 -1.13
CA VAL A 36 -5.25 0.74 -1.20
C VAL A 36 -5.90 -0.04 -0.05
N SER A 37 -6.03 0.55 1.14
CA SER A 37 -6.71 -0.07 2.28
C SER A 37 -8.22 -0.23 2.05
N ILE A 38 -8.87 0.76 1.43
CA ILE A 38 -10.27 0.69 1.01
C ILE A 38 -10.46 -0.42 -0.03
N ILE A 39 -9.58 -0.50 -1.03
CA ILE A 39 -9.58 -1.55 -2.06
C ILE A 39 -9.48 -2.92 -1.39
N ARG A 40 -8.47 -3.14 -0.54
CA ARG A 40 -8.29 -4.40 0.20
C ARG A 40 -9.57 -4.78 0.95
N ALA A 41 -10.14 -3.85 1.71
CA ALA A 41 -11.33 -4.08 2.51
C ALA A 41 -12.59 -4.33 1.66
N LYS A 42 -12.72 -3.67 0.51
CA LYS A 42 -13.86 -3.83 -0.42
C LYS A 42 -13.88 -5.23 -1.02
N PHE A 43 -12.72 -5.74 -1.43
CA PHE A 43 -12.57 -7.09 -1.96
C PHE A 43 -12.45 -8.17 -0.87
N LYS A 44 -12.43 -7.79 0.41
CA LYS A 44 -12.15 -8.71 1.54
C LYS A 44 -10.86 -9.52 1.32
N SER A 45 -9.86 -8.89 0.68
CA SER A 45 -8.60 -9.54 0.37
C SER A 45 -7.65 -9.53 1.57
N LYS A 46 -6.76 -10.52 1.65
CA LYS A 46 -5.65 -10.52 2.61
C LYS A 46 -4.53 -9.55 2.23
N PHE A 47 -4.47 -9.15 0.96
CA PHE A 47 -3.43 -8.28 0.40
C PHE A 47 -3.99 -7.44 -0.76
N ALA A 48 -3.53 -6.19 -0.88
CA ALA A 48 -3.74 -5.38 -2.08
C ALA A 48 -2.45 -4.61 -2.39
N LEU A 49 -2.17 -4.45 -3.69
CA LEU A 49 -1.08 -3.67 -4.24
C LEU A 49 -1.65 -2.82 -5.38
N VAL A 50 -1.31 -1.54 -5.38
CA VAL A 50 -1.48 -0.67 -6.55
C VAL A 50 -0.08 -0.25 -6.97
N ALA A 51 0.22 -0.44 -8.26
CA ALA A 51 1.46 -0.02 -8.88
C ALA A 51 1.11 0.98 -9.98
N TYR A 52 1.78 2.14 -9.99
CA TYR A 52 1.55 3.19 -10.97
C TYR A 52 2.83 3.98 -11.22
N GLU A 53 2.88 4.65 -12.37
CA GLU A 53 3.98 5.54 -12.74
C GLU A 53 3.56 6.99 -12.45
N SER A 54 4.42 7.74 -11.75
CA SER A 54 4.27 9.18 -11.53
C SER A 54 5.63 9.84 -11.57
N ASP A 55 5.71 11.02 -12.20
CA ASP A 55 6.93 11.84 -12.29
C ASP A 55 8.18 11.07 -12.75
N GLY A 56 8.00 10.09 -13.65
CA GLY A 56 9.07 9.25 -14.18
C GLY A 56 9.60 8.17 -13.24
N GLY A 57 8.93 7.95 -12.10
CA GLY A 57 9.19 6.88 -11.15
C GLY A 57 8.04 5.88 -11.05
N TYR A 58 8.38 4.63 -10.68
CA TYR A 58 7.38 3.62 -10.34
C TYR A 58 7.09 3.66 -8.84
N LEU A 59 5.83 3.85 -8.47
CA LEU A 59 5.35 3.77 -7.10
C LEU A 59 4.58 2.47 -6.87
N PHE A 60 4.81 1.88 -5.70
CA PHE A 60 4.19 0.64 -5.25
C PHE A 60 3.59 0.85 -3.87
N VAL A 61 2.27 0.93 -3.79
CA VAL A 61 1.55 1.13 -2.52
C VAL A 61 0.79 -0.15 -2.19
N SER A 62 1.05 -0.71 -1.01
CA SER A 62 0.48 -2.01 -0.63
C SER A 62 -0.04 -2.01 0.81
N THR A 63 -1.00 -2.89 1.07
CA THR A 63 -1.51 -3.14 2.42
C THR A 63 -1.88 -4.60 2.61
N TYR A 64 -1.71 -5.11 3.82
CA TYR A 64 -2.02 -6.50 4.17
C TYR A 64 -2.82 -6.58 5.47
N ALA A 65 -3.79 -7.49 5.50
CA ALA A 65 -4.46 -7.88 6.73
C ALA A 65 -3.63 -8.94 7.46
N SER A 66 -4.03 -9.32 8.67
CA SER A 66 -3.41 -10.43 9.39
C SER A 66 -3.33 -11.69 8.51
N GLY A 67 -2.13 -12.27 8.39
CA GLY A 67 -1.83 -13.40 7.50
C GLY A 67 -1.56 -13.04 6.03
N GLY A 68 -1.64 -11.77 5.63
CA GLY A 68 -1.32 -11.30 4.29
C GLY A 68 0.18 -11.25 3.99
N LYS A 69 1.04 -11.12 5.01
CA LYS A 69 2.51 -11.15 4.85
C LYS A 69 3.01 -12.44 4.17
N THR A 70 2.35 -13.57 4.46
CA THR A 70 2.64 -14.86 3.81
C THR A 70 2.33 -14.82 2.31
N MET A 71 1.31 -14.07 1.89
CA MET A 71 0.96 -13.94 0.47
C MET A 71 2.03 -13.18 -0.30
N VAL A 72 2.59 -12.11 0.27
CA VAL A 72 3.71 -11.36 -0.34
C VAL A 72 4.94 -12.26 -0.49
N SER A 73 5.29 -13.00 0.57
CA SER A 73 6.42 -13.93 0.51
C SER A 73 6.20 -15.03 -0.55
N ASN A 74 4.98 -15.56 -0.68
CA ASN A 74 4.67 -16.55 -1.70
C ASN A 74 4.70 -15.97 -3.12
N LEU A 75 4.28 -14.71 -3.30
CA LEU A 75 4.38 -14.02 -4.60
C LEU A 75 5.83 -13.77 -4.99
N GLN A 76 6.68 -13.36 -4.04
CA GLN A 76 8.12 -13.21 -4.27
C GLN A 76 8.75 -14.54 -4.71
N LYS A 77 8.48 -15.64 -3.98
CA LYS A 77 8.96 -16.96 -4.36
C LYS A 77 8.49 -17.39 -5.75
N ALA A 78 7.19 -17.25 -6.03
CA ALA A 78 6.64 -17.62 -7.33
C ALA A 78 7.22 -16.77 -8.48
N TRP A 79 7.55 -15.50 -8.21
CA TRP A 79 8.26 -14.65 -9.17
C TRP A 79 9.68 -15.15 -9.39
N GLU A 80 10.44 -15.38 -8.32
CA GLU A 80 11.82 -15.86 -8.37
C GLU A 80 11.94 -17.19 -9.11
N GLU A 81 11.02 -18.11 -8.85
CA GLU A 81 10.93 -19.40 -9.54
C GLU A 81 10.69 -19.25 -11.05
N LYS A 82 9.91 -18.24 -11.45
CA LYS A 82 9.48 -18.07 -12.85
C LYS A 82 10.40 -17.17 -13.67
N PHE A 83 10.97 -16.14 -13.06
CA PHE A 83 11.69 -15.06 -13.73
C PHE A 83 13.13 -14.89 -13.23
N GLY A 84 13.54 -15.62 -12.18
CA GLY A 84 14.81 -15.44 -11.51
C GLY A 84 14.77 -14.37 -10.42
N HIS A 85 15.89 -14.20 -9.71
CA HIS A 85 16.00 -13.21 -8.64
C HIS A 85 15.89 -11.78 -9.18
N ILE A 86 15.09 -10.96 -8.50
CA ILE A 86 15.19 -9.52 -8.62
C ILE A 86 16.31 -9.08 -7.68
N GLU A 87 17.44 -8.61 -8.21
CA GLU A 87 18.38 -7.80 -7.43
C GLU A 87 17.72 -6.44 -7.19
N VAL A 88 17.21 -6.25 -5.97
CA VAL A 88 16.82 -4.93 -5.50
C VAL A 88 18.11 -4.28 -4.99
N LEU A 89 18.65 -3.34 -5.78
CA LEU A 89 19.79 -2.50 -5.39
C LEU A 89 19.45 -1.58 -4.22
#